data_AF-A0A950Y5R2-F1
#
_entry.id   AF-A0A950Y5R2-F1
#
_cell.length_a   1.000
_cell.length_b   1.000
_cell.length_c   1.000
_cell.angle_alpha   90.00
_cell.angle_beta   90.00
_cell.angle_gamma   90.00
#
_symmetry.space_group_name_H-M   'P 1'
#
loop_
_entity.id
_entity.type
_entity.pdbx_description
1 polymer ?
#
loop_
_entity_poly.entity_id
_entity_poly.type
_entity_poly.pdbx_seq_one_letter_code
_entity_poly.pdbx_strand_id
1 'polypeptide(L)'
;MASRRDFLQSVGPAIFTANMQATNIRTDASSAPLPLEDYEPRSMLHVRETRVERPRYPVIDIHTHLSWSQKTRNGIELAPERQFLAPPAELLPVMDRKNLRALVNLTGGYEDGLRDAVARYDQAHPGRFFTFTEPSYSRFLEPNYPQAQADAIADAKAAGARGLKILKTLGLFLRSQITSGELVRVDDPRFDPMWDACGQLNLPVAIHVSDPVAFFTPTDRFNERYEELHKHPDWSFYDRDFPSNAELLEARNR
;
A
#
# COMPACT_ATOMS: atom_id res chain seq x y z
N MET A 1 -0.70 -39.40 47.18
CA MET A 1 -0.71 -40.34 48.32
C MET A 1 0.16 -41.55 47.97
N ALA A 2 0.91 -42.03 48.96
CA ALA A 2 1.88 -43.14 48.91
C ALA A 2 1.23 -44.49 48.49
N SER A 3 1.92 -45.62 48.24
CA SER A 3 3.25 -46.07 48.67
C SER A 3 3.77 -47.27 47.84
N ARG A 4 5.07 -47.54 48.03
CA ARG A 4 5.79 -48.80 47.79
C ARG A 4 5.21 -50.00 48.58
N ARG A 5 5.42 -51.22 48.06
CA ARG A 5 5.57 -52.57 48.70
C ARG A 5 5.63 -53.60 47.54
N ASP A 6 6.44 -54.66 47.43
CA ASP A 6 7.38 -55.47 48.25
C ASP A 6 8.41 -56.09 47.26
N PHE A 7 9.74 -56.10 47.48
CA PHE A 7 10.62 -56.95 48.32
C PHE A 7 10.71 -58.46 47.98
N LEU A 8 11.84 -58.79 47.32
CA LEU A 8 12.66 -60.02 47.30
C LEU A 8 12.08 -61.38 46.87
N GLN A 9 12.74 -62.01 45.89
CA GLN A 9 13.55 -63.22 46.13
C GLN A 9 14.41 -63.63 44.92
N SER A 10 15.56 -64.24 45.26
CA SER A 10 16.53 -65.00 44.46
C SER A 10 17.70 -64.23 43.82
N VAL A 11 18.88 -64.43 44.45
CA VAL A 11 20.22 -64.11 43.97
C VAL A 11 20.72 -65.34 43.20
N GLY A 12 21.10 -65.15 41.95
CA GLY A 12 21.80 -66.14 41.10
C GLY A 12 22.98 -65.46 40.40
N PRO A 13 24.07 -66.20 40.12
CA PRO A 13 25.37 -65.61 39.78
C PRO A 13 25.41 -65.03 38.36
N ALA A 14 26.28 -64.03 38.24
CA ALA A 14 26.46 -63.12 37.13
C ALA A 14 26.78 -63.76 35.77
N ILE A 15 26.24 -63.16 34.71
CA ILE A 15 26.97 -62.87 33.46
C ILE A 15 26.60 -61.45 33.05
N PHE A 16 27.55 -60.52 33.19
CA PHE A 16 27.45 -59.17 32.63
C PHE A 16 27.62 -59.27 31.11
N THR A 17 26.51 -59.29 30.37
CA THR A 17 26.53 -58.84 28.98
C THR A 17 26.12 -57.38 28.98
N ALA A 18 27.11 -56.50 28.84
CA ALA A 18 26.87 -55.09 28.54
C ALA A 18 26.24 -55.00 27.15
N ASN A 19 24.92 -55.14 27.08
CA ASN A 19 24.15 -54.66 25.95
C ASN A 19 24.24 -53.14 26.00
N MET A 20 25.27 -52.56 25.37
CA MET A 20 25.16 -51.23 24.81
C MET A 20 24.07 -51.29 23.74
N GLN A 21 22.82 -51.20 24.16
CA GLN A 21 21.81 -50.59 23.32
C GLN A 21 22.27 -49.15 23.17
N ALA A 22 22.97 -48.89 22.08
CA ALA A 22 23.10 -47.56 21.55
C ALA A 22 21.67 -47.03 21.48
N THR A 23 21.34 -46.13 22.40
CA THR A 23 20.21 -45.23 22.23
C THR A 23 20.48 -44.54 20.91
N ASN A 24 19.82 -45.01 19.85
CA ASN A 24 19.66 -44.28 18.61
C ASN A 24 18.99 -42.96 19.02
N ILE A 25 19.82 -41.95 19.28
CA ILE A 25 19.39 -40.57 19.21
C ILE A 25 18.85 -40.46 17.79
N ARG A 26 17.53 -40.39 17.65
CA ARG A 26 16.89 -40.06 16.39
C ARG A 26 17.39 -38.67 15.99
N THR A 27 18.45 -38.64 15.19
CA THR A 27 18.83 -37.48 14.40
C THR A 27 17.94 -37.45 13.16
N ASP A 28 16.62 -37.34 13.36
CA ASP A 28 15.72 -36.89 12.31
C ASP A 28 15.60 -35.36 12.43
N ALA A 29 16.74 -34.68 12.29
CA ALA A 29 16.74 -33.32 11.79
C ALA A 29 16.84 -33.46 10.28
N SER A 30 15.71 -33.25 9.59
CA SER A 30 15.67 -33.11 8.14
C SER A 30 16.85 -32.25 7.68
N SER A 31 17.76 -32.82 6.88
CA SER A 31 18.93 -32.14 6.32
C SER A 31 18.58 -31.28 5.10
N ALA A 32 17.29 -31.05 4.84
CA ALA A 32 16.87 -30.18 3.75
C ALA A 32 17.25 -28.73 4.09
N PRO A 33 17.80 -27.96 3.13
CA PRO A 33 18.03 -26.54 3.33
C PRO A 33 16.70 -25.85 3.64
N LEU A 34 16.71 -24.91 4.61
CA LEU A 34 15.56 -24.08 4.95
C LEU A 34 15.18 -23.22 3.71
N PRO A 35 13.94 -23.31 3.19
CA PRO A 35 13.48 -22.43 2.13
C PRO A 35 13.56 -20.96 2.56
N LEU A 36 13.94 -20.07 1.63
CA LEU A 36 14.05 -18.62 1.94
C LEU A 36 12.71 -18.02 2.39
N GLU A 37 11.58 -18.54 1.88
CA GLU A 37 10.24 -18.11 2.28
C GLU A 37 9.90 -18.43 3.75
N ASP A 38 10.57 -19.42 4.34
CA ASP A 38 10.43 -19.80 5.75
C ASP A 38 11.51 -19.16 6.65
N TYR A 39 12.43 -18.37 6.08
CA TYR A 39 13.53 -17.75 6.81
C TYR A 39 13.07 -16.51 7.59
N GLU A 40 12.65 -16.73 8.83
CA GLU A 40 12.22 -15.67 9.76
C GLU A 40 13.15 -15.61 11.00
N PRO A 41 14.36 -15.03 10.88
CA PRO A 41 15.30 -15.00 11.99
C PRO A 41 14.75 -14.14 13.14
N ARG A 42 14.87 -14.65 14.36
CA ARG A 42 14.64 -13.84 15.57
C ARG A 42 15.85 -12.96 15.80
N SER A 43 15.63 -11.65 15.92
CA SER A 43 16.71 -10.72 16.24
C SER A 43 17.36 -11.10 17.58
N MET A 44 18.67 -11.32 17.56
CA MET A 44 19.50 -11.56 18.75
C MET A 44 20.13 -10.26 19.29
N LEU A 45 19.80 -9.12 18.69
CA LEU A 45 20.31 -7.82 19.09
C LEU A 45 19.59 -7.36 20.37
N HIS A 46 20.28 -7.46 21.50
CA HIS A 46 19.79 -6.94 22.78
C HIS A 46 20.21 -5.48 22.94
N VAL A 47 19.34 -4.56 22.53
CA VAL A 47 19.50 -3.12 22.72
C VAL A 47 18.33 -2.55 23.50
N ARG A 48 18.49 -1.35 24.06
CA ARG A 48 17.37 -0.63 24.70
C ARG A 48 16.26 -0.39 23.68
N GLU A 49 15.10 -1.00 23.91
CA GLU A 49 13.89 -0.73 23.15
C GLU A 49 13.09 0.41 23.83
N THR A 50 12.60 1.36 23.04
CA THR A 50 11.70 2.42 23.54
C THR A 50 10.41 2.35 22.75
N ARG A 51 9.31 1.93 23.40
CA ARG A 51 7.98 1.84 22.78
C ARG A 51 7.23 3.16 22.94
N VAL A 52 6.91 3.80 21.81
CA VAL A 52 6.10 5.03 21.78
C VAL A 52 4.73 4.69 21.21
N GLU A 53 3.77 4.42 22.10
CA GLU A 53 2.42 4.00 21.68
C GLU A 53 1.55 5.16 21.17
N ARG A 54 1.86 6.37 21.64
CA ARG A 54 1.15 7.61 21.32
C ARG A 54 2.17 8.73 21.09
N PRO A 55 2.13 9.45 19.95
CA PRO A 55 3.04 10.55 19.70
C PRO A 55 2.74 11.73 20.64
N ARG A 56 3.79 12.46 21.03
CA ARG A 56 3.70 13.63 21.94
C ARG A 56 2.81 14.74 21.38
N TYR A 57 2.83 14.92 20.05
CA TYR A 57 2.04 15.94 19.34
C TYR A 57 0.96 15.27 18.49
N PRO A 58 -0.18 15.95 18.26
CA PRO A 58 -1.19 15.46 17.34
C PRO A 58 -0.63 15.29 15.92
N VAL A 59 -0.96 14.17 15.28
CA VAL A 59 -0.47 13.81 13.94
C VAL A 59 -1.55 14.08 12.90
N ILE A 60 -1.15 14.58 11.74
CA ILE A 60 -1.97 14.58 10.52
C ILE A 60 -1.38 13.51 9.63
N ASP A 61 -2.15 12.45 9.35
CA ASP A 61 -1.76 11.45 8.38
C ASP A 61 -2.12 11.97 6.98
N ILE A 62 -1.10 12.20 6.15
CA ILE A 62 -1.25 12.81 4.82
C ILE A 62 -1.58 11.78 3.73
N HIS A 63 -1.50 10.48 4.02
CA HIS A 63 -1.62 9.43 3.01
C HIS A 63 -2.48 8.28 3.52
N THR A 64 -3.79 8.48 3.46
CA THR A 64 -4.77 7.43 3.73
C THR A 64 -5.69 7.24 2.53
N HIS A 65 -6.10 6.00 2.28
CA HIS A 65 -7.12 5.67 1.29
C HIS A 65 -8.38 5.22 2.03
N LEU A 66 -9.46 5.99 1.95
CA LEU A 66 -10.74 5.63 2.61
C LEU A 66 -11.78 5.08 1.64
N SER A 67 -11.53 5.23 0.34
CA SER A 67 -12.40 4.73 -0.71
C SER A 67 -11.63 4.35 -1.97
N TRP A 68 -12.26 3.55 -2.82
CA TRP A 68 -11.79 3.22 -4.17
C TRP A 68 -12.93 3.33 -5.16
N SER A 69 -12.62 3.53 -6.45
CA SER A 69 -13.65 3.51 -7.50
C SER A 69 -14.36 2.15 -7.51
N GLN A 70 -15.68 2.15 -7.65
CA GLN A 70 -16.46 0.91 -7.81
C GLN A 70 -16.15 0.19 -9.12
N LYS A 71 -15.56 0.89 -10.11
CA LYS A 71 -15.17 0.32 -11.38
C LYS A 71 -13.73 0.70 -11.71
N THR A 72 -12.88 -0.32 -11.79
CA THR A 72 -11.47 -0.17 -12.15
C THR A 72 -11.11 -1.21 -13.20
N ARG A 73 -10.29 -0.83 -14.19
CA ARG A 73 -9.70 -1.75 -15.17
C ARG A 73 -8.21 -1.44 -15.30
N ASN A 74 -7.36 -2.43 -15.06
CA ASN A 74 -5.90 -2.30 -15.18
C ASN A 74 -5.33 -1.08 -14.43
N GLY A 75 -5.79 -0.81 -13.20
CA GLY A 75 -5.33 0.33 -12.41
C GLY A 75 -5.89 1.70 -12.83
N ILE A 76 -6.89 1.74 -13.72
CA ILE A 76 -7.56 2.96 -14.17
C ILE A 76 -8.98 3.00 -13.60
N GLU A 77 -9.30 4.06 -12.87
CA GLU A 77 -10.65 4.31 -12.37
C GLU A 77 -11.59 4.73 -13.51
N LEU A 78 -12.76 4.09 -13.60
CA LEU A 78 -13.72 4.25 -14.71
C LEU A 78 -15.12 4.69 -14.25
N ALA A 79 -15.29 4.96 -12.96
CA ALA A 79 -16.57 5.34 -12.38
C ALA A 79 -16.36 6.38 -11.27
N PRO A 80 -17.25 7.38 -11.13
CA PRO A 80 -17.22 8.30 -10.00
C PRO A 80 -17.62 7.61 -8.69
N GLU A 81 -18.50 6.62 -8.74
CA GLU A 81 -19.03 5.96 -7.54
C GLU A 81 -17.92 5.32 -6.71
N ARG A 82 -18.00 5.48 -5.39
CA ARG A 82 -16.99 5.02 -4.45
C ARG A 82 -17.44 3.81 -3.66
N GLN A 83 -16.50 2.90 -3.42
CA GLN A 83 -16.58 1.88 -2.39
C GLN A 83 -15.78 2.37 -1.18
N PHE A 84 -16.46 2.62 -0.06
CA PHE A 84 -15.80 3.06 1.17
C PHE A 84 -15.31 1.87 1.99
N LEU A 85 -14.09 1.96 2.52
CA LEU A 85 -13.44 0.87 3.24
C LEU A 85 -13.87 0.79 4.72
N ALA A 86 -14.18 1.93 5.32
CA ALA A 86 -14.63 2.00 6.72
C ALA A 86 -15.44 3.27 6.97
N PRO A 87 -16.53 3.21 7.76
CA PRO A 87 -17.25 4.39 8.19
C PRO A 87 -16.45 5.20 9.22
N PRO A 88 -16.70 6.52 9.37
CA PRO A 88 -16.05 7.33 10.39
C PRO A 88 -16.17 6.77 11.81
N ALA A 89 -17.28 6.10 12.14
CA ALA A 89 -17.53 5.48 13.45
C ALA A 89 -16.48 4.42 13.82
N GLU A 90 -15.87 3.75 12.85
CA GLU A 90 -14.78 2.78 13.08
C GLU A 90 -13.40 3.45 13.08
N LEU A 91 -13.22 4.51 12.28
CA LEU A 91 -11.95 5.21 12.14
C LEU A 91 -11.63 6.12 13.34
N LEU A 92 -12.60 6.90 13.81
CA LEU A 92 -12.41 7.92 14.85
C LEU A 92 -11.86 7.34 16.17
N PRO A 93 -12.35 6.18 16.70
CA PRO A 93 -11.77 5.58 17.90
C PRO A 93 -10.30 5.17 17.73
N VAL A 94 -9.91 4.74 16.52
CA VAL A 94 -8.51 4.40 16.20
C VAL A 94 -7.67 5.68 16.14
N MET A 95 -8.17 6.71 15.46
CA MET A 95 -7.52 8.01 15.37
C MET A 95 -7.28 8.61 16.76
N ASP A 96 -8.31 8.62 17.61
CA ASP A 96 -8.23 9.17 18.96
C ASP A 96 -7.22 8.39 19.82
N ARG A 97 -7.22 7.05 19.74
CA ARG A 97 -6.25 6.19 20.44
C ARG A 97 -4.81 6.49 20.01
N LYS A 98 -4.60 6.76 18.73
CA LYS A 98 -3.27 7.00 18.11
C LYS A 98 -2.84 8.47 18.04
N ASN A 99 -3.62 9.39 18.61
CA ASN A 99 -3.38 10.84 18.54
C ASN A 99 -3.35 11.38 17.10
N LEU A 100 -4.11 10.75 16.20
CA LEU A 100 -4.33 11.27 14.86
C LEU A 100 -5.39 12.36 14.93
N ARG A 101 -4.96 13.61 14.74
CA ARG A 101 -5.82 14.78 14.65
C ARG A 101 -6.71 14.67 13.43
N ALA A 102 -6.10 14.38 12.28
CA ALA A 102 -6.80 14.27 11.01
C ALA A 102 -6.18 13.21 10.10
N LEU A 103 -7.02 12.66 9.22
CA LEU A 103 -6.63 11.82 8.09
C LEU A 103 -6.87 12.59 6.80
N VAL A 104 -5.91 12.55 5.89
CA VAL A 104 -6.11 13.01 4.51
C VAL A 104 -6.50 11.81 3.66
N ASN A 105 -7.76 11.81 3.20
CA ASN A 105 -8.27 10.81 2.27
C ASN A 105 -7.83 11.19 0.86
N LEU A 106 -6.83 10.47 0.34
CA LEU A 106 -6.28 10.72 -0.98
C LEU A 106 -7.19 10.23 -2.10
N THR A 107 -8.15 9.35 -1.83
CA THR A 107 -8.95 8.67 -2.85
C THR A 107 -10.44 9.00 -2.73
N GLY A 108 -10.74 10.29 -2.69
CA GLY A 108 -12.11 10.81 -2.60
C GLY A 108 -12.93 10.67 -3.89
N GLY A 109 -12.31 10.36 -5.02
CA GLY A 109 -12.95 10.32 -6.33
C GLY A 109 -13.12 11.69 -6.96
N TYR A 110 -14.14 11.79 -7.81
CA TYR A 110 -14.53 13.00 -8.54
C TYR A 110 -16.06 13.08 -8.61
N GLU A 111 -16.57 14.23 -9.04
CA GLU A 111 -18.01 14.48 -9.24
C GLU A 111 -18.85 14.03 -8.01
N ASP A 112 -19.88 13.20 -8.20
CA ASP A 112 -20.76 12.75 -7.13
C ASP A 112 -20.07 11.83 -6.13
N GLY A 113 -19.06 11.07 -6.55
CA GLY A 113 -18.24 10.27 -5.64
C GLY A 113 -17.47 11.13 -4.64
N LEU A 114 -16.90 12.24 -5.12
CA LEU A 114 -16.23 13.22 -4.26
C LEU A 114 -17.22 13.88 -3.30
N ARG A 115 -18.40 14.26 -3.78
CA ARG A 115 -19.43 14.88 -2.92
C ARG A 115 -19.86 13.94 -1.80
N ASP A 116 -20.07 12.65 -2.09
CA ASP A 116 -20.39 11.65 -1.07
C ASP A 116 -19.24 11.48 -0.07
N ALA A 117 -17.99 11.38 -0.55
CA ALA A 117 -16.83 11.28 0.35
C ALA A 117 -16.70 12.50 1.28
N VAL A 118 -16.81 13.72 0.73
CA VAL A 118 -16.74 14.96 1.51
C VAL A 118 -17.90 15.07 2.50
N ALA A 119 -19.13 14.73 2.11
CA ALA A 119 -20.28 14.74 3.00
C ALA A 119 -20.10 13.74 4.16
N ARG A 120 -19.64 12.53 3.85
CA ARG A 120 -19.44 11.43 4.79
C ARG A 120 -18.32 11.69 5.81
N TYR A 121 -17.23 12.33 5.39
CA TYR A 121 -16.04 12.50 6.22
C TYR A 121 -15.86 13.95 6.66
N ASP A 122 -15.50 14.85 5.74
CA ASP A 122 -15.09 16.22 6.03
C ASP A 122 -16.21 17.06 6.67
N GLN A 123 -17.43 16.99 6.11
CA GLN A 123 -18.57 17.78 6.60
C GLN A 123 -19.18 17.19 7.88
N ALA A 124 -19.32 15.86 7.94
CA ALA A 124 -19.84 15.18 9.12
C ALA A 124 -18.89 15.26 10.33
N HIS A 125 -17.58 15.37 10.08
CA HIS A 125 -16.55 15.42 11.12
C HIS A 125 -15.50 16.52 10.85
N PRO A 126 -15.88 17.81 10.98
CA PRO A 126 -15.00 18.93 10.66
C PRO A 126 -13.65 18.86 11.36
N GLY A 127 -12.57 18.99 10.58
CA GLY A 127 -11.18 18.98 11.07
C GLY A 127 -10.64 17.59 11.45
N ARG A 128 -11.41 16.52 11.23
CA ARG A 128 -10.94 15.13 11.39
C ARG A 128 -10.55 14.48 10.06
N PHE A 129 -11.12 14.94 8.96
CA PHE A 129 -10.81 14.43 7.62
C PHE A 129 -10.62 15.58 6.64
N PHE A 130 -9.75 15.34 5.66
CA PHE A 130 -9.53 16.21 4.51
C PHE A 130 -9.50 15.36 3.25
N THR A 131 -10.49 15.50 2.37
CA THR A 131 -10.60 14.66 1.18
C THR A 131 -9.98 15.34 -0.03
N PHE A 132 -9.17 14.60 -0.79
CA PHE A 132 -8.62 15.01 -2.08
C PHE A 132 -9.48 14.45 -3.22
N THR A 133 -9.51 15.18 -4.34
CA THR A 133 -10.14 14.73 -5.58
C THR A 133 -9.15 13.95 -6.45
N GLU A 134 -9.65 13.22 -7.44
CA GLU A 134 -8.87 12.46 -8.43
C GLU A 134 -9.24 12.91 -9.86
N PRO A 135 -8.37 12.71 -10.88
CA PRO A 135 -8.74 12.98 -12.28
C PRO A 135 -9.79 12.01 -12.83
N SER A 136 -10.65 12.49 -13.72
CA SER A 136 -11.66 11.66 -14.39
C SER A 136 -11.12 11.04 -15.67
N TYR A 137 -10.28 9.99 -15.55
CA TYR A 137 -9.65 9.35 -16.72
C TYR A 137 -10.63 8.70 -17.71
N SER A 138 -11.84 8.37 -17.27
CA SER A 138 -12.92 7.87 -18.15
C SER A 138 -13.29 8.86 -19.27
N ARG A 139 -13.01 10.14 -19.07
CA ARG A 139 -13.33 11.25 -19.99
C ARG A 139 -12.15 11.67 -20.87
N PHE A 140 -11.02 10.97 -20.76
CA PHE A 140 -9.75 11.34 -21.41
C PHE A 140 -9.81 11.49 -22.94
N LEU A 141 -10.77 10.83 -23.58
CA LEU A 141 -10.97 10.89 -25.04
C LEU A 141 -11.87 12.04 -25.49
N GLU A 142 -12.46 12.80 -24.57
CA GLU A 142 -13.27 13.98 -24.91
C GLU A 142 -12.37 15.04 -25.57
N PRO A 143 -12.77 15.63 -26.72
CA PRO A 143 -11.95 16.65 -27.41
C PRO A 143 -11.58 17.85 -26.52
N ASN A 144 -12.45 18.19 -25.56
CA ASN A 144 -12.25 19.28 -24.61
C ASN A 144 -11.74 18.79 -23.23
N TYR A 145 -11.24 17.55 -23.12
CA TYR A 145 -10.77 16.99 -21.85
C TYR A 145 -9.84 17.90 -21.05
N PRO A 146 -8.81 18.56 -21.66
CA PRO A 146 -7.91 19.42 -20.88
C PRO A 146 -8.65 20.52 -20.12
N GLN A 147 -9.55 21.25 -20.78
CA GLN A 147 -10.33 22.31 -20.14
C GLN A 147 -11.37 21.71 -19.18
N ALA A 148 -12.08 20.66 -19.57
CA ALA A 148 -13.08 20.02 -18.73
C ALA A 148 -12.49 19.48 -17.41
N GLN A 149 -11.26 18.95 -17.46
CA GLN A 149 -10.55 18.47 -16.29
C GLN A 149 -10.08 19.62 -15.39
N ALA A 150 -9.71 20.77 -15.95
CA ALA A 150 -9.42 21.98 -15.18
C ALA A 150 -10.67 22.53 -14.48
N ASP A 151 -11.79 22.61 -15.20
CA ASP A 151 -13.08 23.04 -14.64
C ASP A 151 -13.52 22.10 -13.50
N ALA A 152 -13.31 20.78 -13.65
CA ALA A 152 -13.58 19.80 -12.62
C ALA A 152 -12.76 20.00 -11.34
N ILE A 153 -11.55 20.57 -11.41
CA ILE A 153 -10.77 20.94 -10.21
C ILE A 153 -11.43 22.11 -9.47
N ALA A 154 -11.93 23.10 -10.20
CA ALA A 154 -12.66 24.22 -9.59
C ALA A 154 -13.95 23.73 -8.92
N ASP A 155 -14.69 22.84 -9.58
CA ASP A 155 -15.89 22.22 -9.02
C ASP A 155 -15.56 21.37 -7.79
N ALA A 156 -14.47 20.60 -7.83
CA ALA A 156 -14.01 19.80 -6.69
C ALA A 156 -13.65 20.68 -5.49
N LYS A 157 -12.96 21.81 -5.71
CA LYS A 157 -12.67 22.80 -4.66
C LYS A 157 -13.96 23.32 -4.04
N ALA A 158 -14.93 23.71 -4.87
CA ALA A 158 -16.23 24.20 -4.42
C ALA A 158 -17.02 23.13 -3.64
N ALA A 159 -16.90 21.86 -4.05
CA ALA A 159 -17.49 20.72 -3.36
C ALA A 159 -16.80 20.38 -2.02
N GLY A 160 -15.61 20.93 -1.75
CA GLY A 160 -14.91 20.81 -0.47
C GLY A 160 -13.57 20.06 -0.53
N ALA A 161 -13.10 19.67 -1.72
CA ALA A 161 -11.80 19.02 -1.87
C ALA A 161 -10.66 19.90 -1.34
N ARG A 162 -9.67 19.24 -0.73
CA ARG A 162 -8.53 19.85 -0.07
C ARG A 162 -7.21 19.67 -0.81
N GLY A 163 -7.23 18.96 -1.92
CA GLY A 163 -6.09 18.73 -2.80
C GLY A 163 -6.48 17.83 -3.96
N LEU A 164 -5.49 17.54 -4.82
CA LEU A 164 -5.58 16.61 -5.93
C LEU A 164 -4.66 15.42 -5.67
N LYS A 165 -5.16 14.20 -5.84
CA LYS A 165 -4.36 12.98 -5.84
C LYS A 165 -4.17 12.50 -7.27
N ILE A 166 -2.91 12.25 -7.62
CA ILE A 166 -2.51 11.49 -8.79
C ILE A 166 -2.00 10.14 -8.31
N LEU A 167 -2.68 9.08 -8.74
CA LEU A 167 -2.26 7.70 -8.50
C LEU A 167 -1.28 7.27 -9.57
N LYS A 168 -0.74 6.05 -9.38
CA LYS A 168 0.13 5.38 -10.36
C LYS A 168 -0.53 5.24 -11.73
N THR A 169 -1.83 5.46 -11.83
CA THR A 169 -2.56 5.49 -13.10
C THR A 169 -1.87 6.38 -14.14
N LEU A 170 -1.52 7.63 -13.81
CA LEU A 170 -0.80 8.49 -14.74
C LEU A 170 0.69 8.11 -14.76
N GLY A 171 1.21 7.78 -15.94
CA GLY A 171 2.60 7.39 -16.14
C GLY A 171 2.87 5.88 -16.04
N LEU A 172 2.00 5.07 -15.42
CA LEU A 172 2.16 3.61 -15.37
C LEU A 172 0.96 2.81 -15.87
N PHE A 173 -0.26 3.34 -15.97
CA PHE A 173 -1.40 2.53 -16.43
C PHE A 173 -2.28 3.16 -17.49
N LEU A 174 -2.54 4.47 -17.41
CA LEU A 174 -3.39 5.19 -18.35
C LEU A 174 -2.85 5.06 -19.77
N ARG A 175 -3.71 4.63 -20.70
CA ARG A 175 -3.36 4.47 -22.11
C ARG A 175 -4.09 5.48 -22.98
N SER A 176 -3.60 5.68 -24.21
CA SER A 176 -4.15 6.66 -25.15
C SER A 176 -5.62 6.40 -25.49
N GLN A 177 -6.09 5.15 -25.43
CA GLN A 177 -7.50 4.75 -25.52
C GLN A 177 -8.06 4.35 -24.15
N ILE A 178 -7.67 5.09 -23.11
CA ILE A 178 -7.95 4.88 -21.69
C ILE A 178 -7.27 3.61 -21.15
N THR A 179 -7.55 2.43 -21.71
CA THR A 179 -7.02 1.14 -21.23
C THR A 179 -6.22 0.35 -22.25
N SER A 180 -6.07 0.86 -23.47
CA SER A 180 -5.28 0.25 -24.54
C SER A 180 -4.54 1.31 -25.36
N GLY A 181 -3.53 0.88 -26.11
CA GLY A 181 -2.67 1.78 -26.88
C GLY A 181 -1.45 2.24 -26.08
N GLU A 182 -0.80 3.28 -26.57
CA GLU A 182 0.41 3.83 -25.97
C GLU A 182 0.17 4.36 -24.56
N LEU A 183 1.18 4.23 -23.71
CA LEU A 183 1.14 4.73 -22.34
C LEU A 183 1.11 6.26 -22.34
N VAL A 184 0.21 6.84 -21.55
CA VAL A 184 0.13 8.27 -21.34
C VAL A 184 1.18 8.66 -20.31
N ARG A 185 2.08 9.56 -20.72
CA ARG A 185 3.18 10.03 -19.91
C ARG A 185 2.70 11.01 -18.84
N VAL A 186 3.50 11.15 -17.77
CA VAL A 186 3.22 12.09 -16.67
C VAL A 186 3.19 13.54 -17.16
N ASP A 187 4.03 13.87 -18.13
CA ASP A 187 4.16 15.19 -18.76
C ASP A 187 3.28 15.36 -20.00
N ASP A 188 2.16 14.64 -20.10
CA ASP A 188 1.23 14.83 -21.21
C ASP A 188 0.53 16.20 -21.11
N PRO A 189 0.65 17.09 -22.12
CA PRO A 189 0.20 18.49 -22.04
C PRO A 189 -1.31 18.63 -21.89
N ARG A 190 -2.08 17.55 -22.10
CA ARG A 190 -3.52 17.55 -21.82
C ARG A 190 -3.83 17.75 -20.34
N PHE A 191 -2.86 17.55 -19.45
CA PHE A 191 -3.02 17.79 -18.01
C PHE A 191 -2.55 19.19 -17.57
N ASP A 192 -1.89 19.97 -18.42
CA ASP A 192 -1.37 21.31 -18.06
C ASP A 192 -2.47 22.22 -17.47
N PRO A 193 -3.68 22.30 -18.07
CA PRO A 193 -4.75 23.14 -17.50
C PRO A 193 -5.20 22.68 -16.11
N MET A 194 -5.12 21.38 -15.81
CA MET A 194 -5.45 20.84 -14.48
C MET A 194 -4.40 21.26 -13.44
N TRP A 195 -3.12 21.27 -13.80
CA TRP A 195 -2.03 21.74 -12.93
C TRP A 195 -2.13 23.24 -12.67
N ASP A 196 -2.39 24.02 -13.73
CA ASP A 196 -2.62 25.46 -13.62
C ASP A 196 -3.80 25.79 -12.71
N ALA A 197 -4.93 25.07 -12.87
CA ALA A 197 -6.09 25.22 -12.01
C ALA A 197 -5.76 24.91 -10.53
N CYS A 198 -5.00 23.84 -10.26
CA CYS A 198 -4.55 23.52 -8.91
C CYS A 198 -3.69 24.66 -8.32
N GLY A 199 -2.75 25.21 -9.10
CA GLY A 199 -1.91 26.33 -8.71
C GLY A 199 -2.72 27.58 -8.39
N GLN A 200 -3.65 27.98 -9.28
CA GLN A 200 -4.52 29.15 -9.10
C GLN A 200 -5.45 29.02 -7.88
N LEU A 201 -5.93 27.80 -7.59
CA LEU A 201 -6.85 27.52 -6.49
C LEU A 201 -6.15 27.18 -5.16
N ASN A 202 -4.81 27.26 -5.14
CA ASN A 202 -3.96 26.86 -4.01
C ASN A 202 -4.31 25.46 -3.49
N LEU A 203 -4.45 24.50 -4.39
CA LEU A 203 -4.68 23.10 -4.08
C LEU A 203 -3.34 22.34 -4.10
N PRO A 204 -2.94 21.68 -3.00
CA PRO A 204 -1.79 20.80 -3.02
C PRO A 204 -2.05 19.59 -3.92
N VAL A 205 -1.01 19.15 -4.62
CA VAL A 205 -1.02 17.94 -5.44
C VAL A 205 -0.19 16.86 -4.76
N ALA A 206 -0.80 15.73 -4.44
CA ALA A 206 -0.11 14.52 -4.00
C ALA A 206 0.07 13.59 -5.21
N ILE A 207 1.30 13.40 -5.67
CA ILE A 207 1.59 12.65 -6.90
C ILE A 207 2.35 11.35 -6.62
N HIS A 208 1.81 10.23 -7.08
CA HIS A 208 2.43 8.90 -6.98
C HIS A 208 2.58 8.31 -8.38
N VAL A 209 3.75 8.52 -8.98
CA VAL A 209 4.04 8.13 -10.38
C VAL A 209 5.07 7.01 -10.51
N SER A 210 5.61 6.52 -9.39
CA SER A 210 6.63 5.48 -9.38
C SER A 210 6.61 4.69 -8.07
N ASP A 211 7.34 3.57 -8.06
CA ASP A 211 7.56 2.66 -6.93
C ASP A 211 9.09 2.51 -6.70
N PRO A 212 9.57 1.73 -5.71
CA PRO A 212 11.01 1.58 -5.47
C PRO A 212 11.78 1.21 -6.74
N VAL A 213 12.98 1.76 -6.91
CA VAL A 213 13.80 1.58 -8.13
C VAL A 213 13.99 0.11 -8.49
N ALA A 214 14.08 -0.77 -7.48
CA ALA A 214 14.23 -2.21 -7.68
C ALA A 214 13.05 -2.85 -8.46
N PHE A 215 11.86 -2.25 -8.45
CA PHE A 215 10.69 -2.75 -9.20
C PHE A 215 10.88 -2.57 -10.73
N PHE A 216 11.86 -1.77 -11.15
CA PHE A 216 12.23 -1.54 -12.56
C PHE A 216 13.47 -2.34 -12.98
N THR A 217 13.90 -3.30 -12.16
CA THR A 217 15.07 -4.17 -12.41
C THR A 217 14.64 -5.64 -12.38
N PRO A 218 15.43 -6.57 -12.95
CA PRO A 218 15.09 -8.00 -12.92
C PRO A 218 14.78 -8.48 -11.51
N THR A 219 13.75 -9.30 -11.33
CA THR A 219 13.47 -9.95 -10.05
C THR A 219 14.37 -11.17 -9.87
N ASP A 220 15.64 -10.93 -9.53
CA ASP A 220 16.67 -11.96 -9.37
C ASP A 220 17.46 -11.81 -8.05
N ARG A 221 18.56 -12.56 -7.92
CA ARG A 221 19.42 -12.58 -6.72
C ARG A 221 20.10 -11.24 -6.39
N PHE A 222 20.04 -10.25 -7.28
CA PHE A 222 20.62 -8.93 -7.09
C PHE A 222 19.57 -7.86 -6.76
N ASN A 223 18.27 -8.21 -6.78
CA ASN A 223 17.17 -7.29 -6.50
C ASN A 223 16.87 -7.25 -5.00
N GLU A 224 17.07 -6.09 -4.36
CA GLU A 224 16.82 -5.91 -2.91
C GLU A 224 15.34 -6.10 -2.51
N ARG A 225 14.42 -6.06 -3.48
CA ARG A 225 12.97 -6.30 -3.29
C ARG A 225 12.53 -7.68 -3.79
N TYR A 226 13.46 -8.63 -3.95
CA TYR A 226 13.15 -9.97 -4.43
C TYR A 226 11.97 -10.61 -3.70
N GLU A 227 11.96 -10.61 -2.35
CA GLU A 227 10.88 -11.23 -1.58
C GLU A 227 9.50 -10.59 -1.84
N GLU A 228 9.48 -9.26 -1.97
CA GLU A 228 8.26 -8.48 -2.22
C GLU A 228 7.73 -8.72 -3.64
N LEU A 229 8.61 -8.67 -4.65
CA LEU A 229 8.26 -8.91 -6.04
C LEU A 229 8.01 -10.39 -6.37
N HIS A 230 8.60 -11.31 -5.63
CA HIS A 230 8.30 -12.74 -5.75
C HIS A 230 6.88 -13.03 -5.24
N LYS A 231 6.48 -12.41 -4.12
CA LYS A 231 5.11 -12.50 -3.58
C LYS A 231 4.09 -11.73 -4.41
N HIS A 232 4.52 -10.64 -5.07
CA HIS A 232 3.68 -9.79 -5.92
C HIS A 232 4.31 -9.56 -7.31
N PRO A 233 4.34 -10.57 -8.19
CA PRO A 233 5.00 -10.46 -9.51
C PRO A 233 4.36 -9.41 -10.44
N ASP A 234 3.11 -9.05 -10.19
CA ASP A 234 2.39 -8.00 -10.92
C ASP A 234 2.94 -6.59 -10.63
N TRP A 235 3.65 -6.39 -9.52
CA TRP A 235 4.23 -5.09 -9.14
C TRP A 235 5.54 -4.77 -9.87
N SER A 236 6.14 -5.75 -10.58
CA SER A 236 7.33 -5.49 -11.38
C SER A 236 6.99 -4.70 -12.65
N PHE A 237 7.73 -3.63 -12.88
CA PHE A 237 7.72 -2.83 -14.11
C PHE A 237 8.87 -3.20 -15.05
N TYR A 238 9.74 -4.14 -14.66
CA TYR A 238 10.84 -4.59 -15.49
C TYR A 238 10.37 -5.41 -16.70
N ASP A 239 11.04 -5.23 -17.85
CA ASP A 239 10.85 -5.98 -19.09
C ASP A 239 9.38 -6.01 -19.59
N ARG A 240 8.71 -4.87 -19.44
CA ARG A 240 7.33 -4.62 -19.87
C ARG A 240 7.25 -3.27 -20.59
N ASP A 241 6.07 -2.89 -21.03
CA ASP A 241 5.81 -1.63 -21.75
C ASP A 241 5.72 -0.40 -20.82
N PHE A 242 6.65 -0.30 -19.87
CA PHE A 242 6.76 0.81 -18.93
C PHE A 242 8.05 1.61 -19.15
N PRO A 243 8.03 2.93 -18.92
CA PRO A 243 9.24 3.74 -18.85
C PRO A 243 10.12 3.30 -17.68
N SER A 244 11.41 3.58 -17.78
CA SER A 244 12.32 3.44 -16.64
C SER A 244 11.93 4.40 -15.50
N ASN A 245 12.37 4.08 -14.28
CA ASN A 245 12.19 4.95 -13.13
C ASN A 245 12.74 6.37 -13.38
N ALA A 246 13.91 6.48 -14.02
CA ALA A 246 14.53 7.77 -14.35
C ALA A 246 13.66 8.57 -15.33
N GLU A 247 13.15 7.93 -16.39
CA GLU A 247 12.27 8.61 -17.36
C GLU A 247 10.97 9.13 -16.72
N LEU A 248 10.38 8.38 -15.78
CA LEU A 248 9.21 8.83 -15.02
C LEU A 248 9.51 10.06 -14.16
N LEU A 249 10.64 10.05 -13.45
CA LEU A 249 11.04 11.16 -12.58
C LEU A 249 11.40 12.41 -13.38
N GLU A 250 12.07 12.25 -14.52
CA GLU A 250 12.36 13.36 -15.42
C GLU A 250 11.09 13.91 -16.09
N ALA A 251 10.12 13.05 -16.43
CA ALA A 251 8.82 13.51 -16.92
C ALA A 251 8.07 14.33 -15.86
N ARG A 252 8.02 13.89 -14.62
CA ARG A 252 7.39 14.64 -13.51
C ARG A 252 7.99 16.05 -13.30
N ASN A 253 9.26 16.25 -13.66
CA ASN A 253 9.96 17.51 -13.42
C ASN A 253 9.81 18.54 -14.56
N ARG A 254 9.13 18.18 -15.66
CA ARG A 254 8.80 19.10 -16.75
C ARG A 254 7.38 19.60 -16.60
#